data_AF-A0A3D0KNB9-F1
#
_entry.id   AF-A0A3D0KNB9-F1
#
_cell.length_a   1.000
_cell.length_b   1.000
_cell.length_c   1.000
_cell.angle_alpha   90.00
_cell.angle_beta   90.00
_cell.angle_gamma   90.00
#
_symmetry.space_group_name_H-M   'P 1'
#
loop_
_entity.id
_entity.type
_entity.pdbx_description
1 polymer ?
#
loop_
_entity_poly.entity_id
_entity_poly.type
_entity_poly.pdbx_seq_one_letter_code
_entity_poly.pdbx_strand_id
1 'polypeptide(L)'
;PHYFSLNEQELLKRDADFRMNPPLRTAADVQAIISGLQDGTLDAIATDHAPHTPEEKSDFVSAPNGSIGMETSFAVAYTYLVKAGLLTLSGLIEKMSVNPSKILGINAGTLSCGAPADIALIDLNRQWTVDVNKLHGKSKNTPFKGKTLTGKVKMTLLDGKIVFEDK
;
A
#
# COMPACT_ATOMS: atom_id res chain seq x y z
N PRO A 1 3.76 -3.20 0.71
CA PRO A 1 2.41 -3.81 0.79
C PRO A 1 2.30 -5.17 0.08
N HIS A 2 2.87 -5.25 -1.13
CA HIS A 2 2.95 -6.48 -1.92
C HIS A 2 3.52 -7.69 -1.17
N TYR A 3 4.51 -7.53 -0.28
CA TYR A 3 5.14 -8.67 0.41
C TYR A 3 4.27 -9.37 1.48
N PHE A 4 3.21 -8.73 1.98
CA PHE A 4 2.26 -9.38 2.90
C PHE A 4 0.94 -9.75 2.21
N SER A 5 0.76 -9.41 0.93
CA SER A 5 -0.50 -9.60 0.20
C SER A 5 -0.37 -10.51 -1.04
N LEU A 6 0.85 -10.72 -1.53
CA LEU A 6 1.15 -11.50 -2.73
C LEU A 6 2.34 -12.44 -2.45
N ASN A 7 2.42 -13.56 -3.17
CA ASN A 7 3.53 -14.50 -3.10
C ASN A 7 4.07 -14.82 -4.50
N GLU A 8 5.13 -15.64 -4.55
CA GLU A 8 5.85 -16.02 -5.77
C GLU A 8 4.97 -16.66 -6.86
N GLN A 9 3.79 -17.20 -6.52
CA GLN A 9 2.89 -17.79 -7.52
C GLN A 9 2.41 -16.74 -8.53
N GLU A 10 2.35 -15.47 -8.14
CA GLU A 10 2.02 -14.38 -9.05
C GLU A 10 3.08 -14.20 -10.16
N LEU A 11 4.34 -14.58 -9.90
CA LEU A 11 5.43 -14.51 -10.90
C LEU A 11 5.28 -15.53 -12.02
N LEU A 12 4.55 -16.63 -11.80
CA LEU A 12 4.28 -17.65 -12.83
C LEU A 12 3.44 -17.10 -13.98
N LYS A 13 2.69 -16.03 -13.74
CA LYS A 13 1.90 -15.33 -14.77
C LYS A 13 2.76 -14.62 -15.79
N ARG A 14 4.05 -14.40 -15.49
CA ARG A 14 4.98 -13.64 -16.34
C ARG A 14 4.43 -12.26 -16.72
N ASP A 15 3.69 -11.64 -15.80
CA ASP A 15 3.27 -10.24 -15.90
C ASP A 15 4.32 -9.39 -15.16
N ALA A 16 4.97 -8.49 -15.89
CA ALA A 16 6.07 -7.68 -15.37
C ALA A 16 5.65 -6.80 -14.19
N ASP A 17 4.37 -6.52 -14.00
CA ASP A 17 3.91 -5.68 -12.89
C ASP A 17 4.02 -6.38 -11.52
N PHE A 18 4.20 -7.70 -11.52
CA PHE A 18 4.60 -8.47 -10.32
C PHE A 18 6.12 -8.52 -10.12
N ARG A 19 6.91 -7.94 -11.03
CA ARG A 19 8.37 -7.89 -10.93
C ARG A 19 8.82 -6.65 -10.16
N MET A 20 9.45 -6.88 -9.02
CA MET A 20 9.95 -5.89 -8.07
C MET A 20 11.21 -6.40 -7.36
N ASN A 21 11.91 -5.53 -6.62
CA ASN A 21 13.12 -5.88 -5.89
C ASN A 21 13.03 -5.38 -4.44
N PRO A 22 13.10 -6.25 -3.42
CA PRO A 22 13.18 -7.72 -3.48
C PRO A 22 12.01 -8.39 -4.24
N PRO A 23 12.17 -9.61 -4.80
CA PRO A 23 11.08 -10.27 -5.50
C PRO A 23 10.02 -10.81 -4.53
N LEU A 24 8.82 -11.12 -5.04
CA LEU A 24 7.82 -11.86 -4.28
C LEU A 24 8.37 -13.24 -3.88
N ARG A 25 8.09 -13.65 -2.63
CA ARG A 25 8.65 -14.85 -2.01
C ARG A 25 7.57 -15.89 -1.69
N THR A 26 7.96 -16.97 -1.03
CA THR A 26 7.07 -18.10 -0.75
C THR A 26 5.90 -17.67 0.15
N ALA A 27 4.86 -18.50 0.23
CA ALA A 27 3.77 -18.25 1.18
C ALA A 27 4.24 -18.22 2.64
N ALA A 28 5.31 -18.97 2.98
CA ALA A 28 5.90 -18.95 4.32
C ALA A 28 6.57 -17.60 4.62
N ASP A 29 7.25 -17.01 3.65
CA ASP A 29 7.84 -15.67 3.78
C ASP A 29 6.76 -14.59 3.98
N VAL A 30 5.63 -14.71 3.26
CA VAL A 30 4.46 -13.83 3.46
C VAL A 30 3.96 -13.91 4.91
N GLN A 31 3.83 -15.13 5.46
CA GLN A 31 3.43 -15.30 6.86
C GLN A 31 4.46 -14.73 7.82
N ALA A 32 5.77 -14.88 7.56
CA ALA A 32 6.81 -14.29 8.38
C ALA A 32 6.75 -12.76 8.41
N ILE A 33 6.47 -12.11 7.26
CA ILE A 33 6.24 -10.66 7.21
C ILE A 33 5.02 -10.27 8.04
N ILE A 34 3.92 -11.02 7.94
CA ILE A 34 2.71 -10.77 8.73
C ILE A 34 3.02 -10.91 10.23
N SER A 35 3.69 -11.97 10.65
CA SER A 35 4.09 -12.18 12.04
C SER A 35 5.01 -11.05 12.53
N GLY A 36 5.99 -10.63 11.73
CA GLY A 36 6.85 -9.51 12.08
C GLY A 36 6.09 -8.18 12.23
N LEU A 37 5.01 -7.98 11.48
CA LEU A 37 4.11 -6.85 11.73
C LEU A 37 3.36 -7.06 13.06
N GLN A 38 2.83 -8.24 13.33
CA GLN A 38 2.05 -8.51 14.55
C GLN A 38 2.86 -8.39 15.84
N ASP A 39 4.09 -8.89 15.86
CA ASP A 39 4.94 -8.91 17.05
C ASP A 39 5.79 -7.65 17.25
N GLY A 40 5.79 -6.74 16.26
CA GLY A 40 6.52 -5.48 16.32
C GLY A 40 7.95 -5.54 15.80
N THR A 41 8.43 -6.69 15.29
CA THR A 41 9.72 -6.80 14.59
C THR A 41 9.80 -5.88 13.37
N LEU A 42 8.67 -5.64 12.69
CA LEU A 42 8.53 -4.69 11.59
C LEU A 42 7.74 -3.47 12.04
N ASP A 43 8.44 -2.33 12.12
CA ASP A 43 7.90 -1.08 12.65
C ASP A 43 6.95 -0.35 11.69
N ALA A 44 7.19 -0.43 10.38
CA ALA A 44 6.58 0.43 9.38
C ALA A 44 6.18 -0.30 8.10
N ILE A 45 5.13 0.20 7.44
CA ILE A 45 4.73 -0.21 6.09
C ILE A 45 4.99 0.94 5.12
N ALA A 46 5.92 0.72 4.18
CA ALA A 46 6.23 1.65 3.09
C ALA A 46 5.87 1.06 1.72
N THR A 47 5.60 1.92 0.75
CA THR A 47 5.03 1.52 -0.55
C THR A 47 6.07 1.02 -1.55
N ASP A 48 7.29 1.57 -1.49
CA ASP A 48 8.30 1.43 -2.54
C ASP A 48 7.72 1.73 -3.94
N HIS A 49 7.00 2.86 -4.04
CA HIS A 49 6.32 3.26 -5.27
C HIS A 49 7.34 3.51 -6.39
N ALA A 50 7.38 2.61 -7.37
CA ALA A 50 8.34 2.62 -8.48
C ALA A 50 7.61 2.60 -9.85
N PRO A 51 7.32 3.78 -10.43
CA PRO A 51 6.58 3.91 -11.68
C PRO A 51 7.46 3.56 -12.90
N HIS A 52 6.87 2.86 -13.87
CA HIS A 52 7.47 2.54 -15.17
C HIS A 52 6.45 2.65 -16.29
N THR A 53 6.92 2.92 -17.49
CA THR A 53 6.08 2.97 -18.69
C THR A 53 5.52 1.58 -19.06
N PRO A 54 4.37 1.51 -19.75
CA PRO A 54 3.87 0.24 -20.28
C PRO A 54 4.88 -0.48 -21.18
N GLU A 55 5.66 0.27 -21.96
CA GLU A 55 6.68 -0.26 -22.87
C GLU A 55 7.81 -0.95 -22.08
N GLU A 56 8.32 -0.32 -21.02
CA GLU A 56 9.33 -0.93 -20.14
C GLU A 56 8.82 -2.20 -19.45
N LYS A 57 7.51 -2.27 -19.16
CA LYS A 57 6.88 -3.42 -18.50
C LYS A 57 6.32 -4.47 -19.48
N SER A 58 6.62 -4.36 -20.77
CA SER A 58 6.04 -5.25 -21.80
C SER A 58 6.60 -6.67 -21.80
N ASP A 59 7.84 -6.88 -21.36
CA ASP A 59 8.47 -8.20 -21.26
C ASP A 59 8.93 -8.50 -19.84
N PHE A 60 8.40 -9.56 -19.23
CA PHE A 60 8.70 -9.93 -17.84
C PHE A 60 10.18 -10.19 -17.56
N VAL A 61 10.94 -10.73 -18.52
CA VAL A 61 12.33 -11.15 -18.28
C VAL A 61 13.25 -9.94 -18.25
N SER A 62 13.07 -9.00 -19.17
CA SER A 62 13.90 -7.81 -19.34
C SER A 62 13.36 -6.56 -18.64
N ALA A 63 12.08 -6.54 -18.25
CA ALA A 63 11.46 -5.40 -17.59
C ALA A 63 12.20 -4.99 -16.30
N PRO A 64 12.26 -3.69 -16.01
CA PRO A 64 12.79 -3.21 -14.75
C PRO A 64 11.94 -3.68 -13.57
N ASN A 65 12.61 -3.85 -12.43
CA ASN A 65 11.95 -4.11 -11.16
C ASN A 65 11.26 -2.83 -10.68
N GLY A 66 9.98 -2.93 -10.32
CA GLY A 66 9.25 -1.80 -9.77
C GLY A 66 7.77 -1.87 -10.10
N SER A 67 6.96 -1.46 -9.12
CA SER A 67 5.51 -1.33 -9.29
C SER A 67 4.97 -0.15 -8.49
N ILE A 68 3.85 0.41 -8.95
CA ILE A 68 3.15 1.44 -8.17
C ILE A 68 2.22 0.81 -7.13
N GLY A 69 2.22 1.40 -5.93
CA GLY A 69 1.32 0.99 -4.84
C GLY A 69 0.86 2.11 -3.92
N MET A 70 1.17 3.38 -4.22
CA MET A 70 0.88 4.52 -3.33
C MET A 70 -0.63 4.70 -3.11
N GLU A 71 -1.40 4.76 -4.20
CA GLU A 71 -2.85 4.99 -4.16
C GLU A 71 -3.62 3.77 -3.61
N THR A 72 -3.05 2.57 -3.69
CA THR A 72 -3.67 1.34 -3.19
C THR A 72 -3.20 0.94 -1.80
N SER A 73 -2.18 1.60 -1.24
CA SER A 73 -1.43 1.12 -0.07
C SER A 73 -2.32 0.81 1.13
N PHE A 74 -3.16 1.78 1.54
CA PHE A 74 -4.06 1.61 2.67
C PHE A 74 -5.08 0.50 2.39
N ALA A 75 -5.72 0.51 1.23
CA ALA A 75 -6.76 -0.45 0.89
C ALA A 75 -6.21 -1.89 0.85
N VAL A 76 -4.99 -2.09 0.34
CA VAL A 76 -4.29 -3.39 0.38
C VAL A 76 -4.03 -3.79 1.83
N ALA A 77 -3.41 -2.92 2.63
CA ALA A 77 -3.09 -3.25 4.02
C ALA A 77 -4.35 -3.53 4.86
N TYR A 78 -5.40 -2.72 4.71
CA TYR A 78 -6.67 -2.91 5.38
C TYR A 78 -7.33 -4.24 4.96
N THR A 79 -7.37 -4.54 3.66
CA THR A 79 -8.00 -5.77 3.15
C THR A 79 -7.28 -7.03 3.63
N TYR A 80 -5.95 -7.05 3.52
CA TYR A 80 -5.17 -8.27 3.74
C TYR A 80 -4.73 -8.44 5.20
N LEU A 81 -4.71 -7.38 6.01
CA LEU A 81 -4.28 -7.47 7.42
C LEU A 81 -5.43 -7.25 8.38
N VAL A 82 -6.19 -6.15 8.23
CA VAL A 82 -7.23 -5.78 9.22
C VAL A 82 -8.50 -6.60 9.01
N LYS A 83 -9.04 -6.62 7.79
CA LYS A 83 -10.25 -7.38 7.46
C LYS A 83 -10.03 -8.90 7.61
N ALA A 84 -8.81 -9.35 7.43
CA ALA A 84 -8.39 -10.75 7.65
C ALA A 84 -8.23 -11.12 9.14
N GLY A 85 -8.36 -10.16 10.07
CA GLY A 85 -8.22 -10.40 11.51
C GLY A 85 -6.78 -10.53 12.00
N LEU A 86 -5.79 -10.14 11.19
CA LEU A 86 -4.37 -10.27 11.49
C LEU A 86 -3.81 -9.04 12.21
N LEU A 87 -4.39 -7.85 11.98
CA LEU A 87 -4.08 -6.62 12.72
C LEU A 87 -5.36 -5.89 13.13
N THR A 88 -5.27 -5.09 14.19
CA THR A 88 -6.30 -4.10 14.50
C THR A 88 -6.18 -2.90 13.57
N LEU A 89 -7.25 -2.11 13.42
CA LEU A 89 -7.16 -0.86 12.66
C LEU A 89 -6.11 0.09 13.26
N SER A 90 -6.08 0.23 14.59
CA SER A 90 -5.07 1.05 15.27
C SER A 90 -3.66 0.56 15.00
N GLY A 91 -3.41 -0.76 15.04
CA GLY A 91 -2.10 -1.33 14.72
C GLY A 91 -1.68 -1.08 13.27
N LEU A 92 -2.63 -1.03 12.34
CA LEU A 92 -2.35 -0.62 10.96
C LEU A 92 -1.97 0.86 10.87
N ILE A 93 -2.71 1.76 11.54
CA ILE A 93 -2.42 3.20 11.58
C ILE A 93 -1.06 3.47 12.23
N GLU A 94 -0.71 2.73 13.28
CA GLU A 94 0.61 2.81 13.90
C GLU A 94 1.72 2.54 12.88
N LYS A 95 1.61 1.48 12.09
CA LYS A 95 2.63 1.09 11.10
C LYS A 95 2.66 1.93 9.85
N MET A 96 1.57 2.61 9.51
CA MET A 96 1.50 3.44 8.29
C MET A 96 1.69 4.93 8.55
N SER A 97 1.57 5.39 9.81
CA SER A 97 1.54 6.81 10.15
C SER A 97 2.39 7.13 11.38
N VAL A 98 2.07 6.55 12.53
CA VAL A 98 2.72 6.89 13.82
C VAL A 98 4.20 6.50 13.82
N ASN A 99 4.53 5.23 13.55
CA ASN A 99 5.89 4.73 13.61
C ASN A 99 6.78 5.35 12.52
N PRO A 100 6.36 5.47 11.25
CA PRO A 100 7.13 6.21 10.25
C PRO A 100 7.46 7.63 10.69
N SER A 101 6.51 8.37 11.27
CA SER A 101 6.76 9.76 11.74
C SER A 101 7.82 9.82 12.85
N LYS A 102 7.79 8.86 13.79
CA LYS A 102 8.78 8.74 14.88
C LYS A 102 10.16 8.38 14.34
N ILE A 103 10.25 7.41 13.42
CA ILE A 103 11.50 6.99 12.78
C ILE A 103 12.16 8.16 12.05
N LEU A 104 11.36 8.99 11.37
CA LEU A 104 11.84 10.15 10.63
C LEU A 104 12.07 11.40 11.50
N GLY A 105 11.60 11.40 12.75
CA GLY A 105 11.70 12.55 13.66
C GLY A 105 10.90 13.77 13.21
N ILE A 106 9.78 13.57 12.51
CA ILE A 106 8.93 14.65 11.97
C ILE A 106 7.66 14.86 12.80
N ASN A 107 7.16 16.09 12.83
CA ASN A 107 5.90 16.45 13.48
C ASN A 107 4.70 16.02 12.61
N ALA A 108 4.42 14.72 12.56
CA ALA A 108 3.32 14.13 11.81
C ALA A 108 2.76 12.90 12.54
N GLY A 109 1.86 12.15 11.90
CA GLY A 109 1.46 10.82 12.35
C GLY A 109 0.58 10.80 13.61
N THR A 110 -0.05 11.92 13.98
CA THR A 110 -0.92 12.04 15.14
C THR A 110 -2.18 12.84 14.81
N LEU A 111 -3.24 12.66 15.60
CA LEU A 111 -4.45 13.47 15.55
C LEU A 111 -4.69 14.06 16.95
N SER A 112 -3.91 15.09 17.30
CA SER A 112 -3.93 15.75 18.61
C SER A 112 -4.00 17.27 18.45
N CYS A 113 -4.56 17.96 19.45
CA CYS A 113 -4.60 19.42 19.45
C CYS A 113 -3.18 19.99 19.33
N GLY A 114 -2.99 20.98 18.44
CA GLY A 114 -1.70 21.61 18.17
C GLY A 114 -0.80 20.90 17.16
N ALA A 115 -1.17 19.71 16.68
CA ALA A 115 -0.46 19.03 15.59
C ALA A 115 -0.95 19.54 14.21
N PRO A 116 -0.16 19.35 13.13
CA PRO A 116 -0.59 19.67 11.77
C PRO A 116 -1.89 18.94 11.40
N ALA A 117 -2.77 19.62 10.66
CA ALA A 117 -4.04 19.06 10.20
C ALA A 117 -3.86 18.21 8.92
N ASP A 118 -3.00 17.18 9.04
CA ASP A 118 -2.70 16.19 8.00
C ASP A 118 -3.56 14.94 8.22
N ILE A 119 -4.68 14.84 7.49
CA ILE A 119 -5.77 13.91 7.81
C ILE A 119 -6.19 13.16 6.55
N ALA A 120 -6.38 11.84 6.66
CA ALA A 120 -7.04 11.04 5.64
C ALA A 120 -8.42 10.58 6.14
N LEU A 121 -9.48 10.90 5.40
CA LEU A 121 -10.81 10.35 5.63
C LEU A 121 -10.96 9.07 4.81
N ILE A 122 -11.36 7.98 5.45
CA ILE A 122 -11.41 6.65 4.83
C ILE A 122 -12.77 6.00 5.10
N ASP A 123 -13.43 5.54 4.03
CA ASP A 123 -14.60 4.68 4.14
C ASP A 123 -14.14 3.22 4.23
N LEU A 124 -14.16 2.68 5.46
CA LEU A 124 -13.71 1.33 5.77
C LEU A 124 -14.63 0.23 5.21
N ASN A 125 -15.87 0.54 4.86
CA ASN A 125 -16.83 -0.43 4.34
C ASN A 125 -16.87 -0.45 2.81
N ARG A 126 -16.32 0.60 2.16
CA ARG A 126 -16.30 0.69 0.70
C ARG A 126 -15.39 -0.37 0.09
N GLN A 127 -15.99 -1.21 -0.73
CA GLN A 127 -15.26 -2.08 -1.67
C GLN A 127 -15.12 -1.39 -3.02
N TRP A 128 -13.96 -1.57 -3.66
CA TRP A 128 -13.70 -1.05 -5.00
C TRP A 128 -12.67 -1.92 -5.72
N THR A 129 -12.81 -2.03 -7.03
CA THR A 129 -11.86 -2.73 -7.88
C THR A 129 -10.81 -1.76 -8.39
N VAL A 130 -9.53 -2.15 -8.32
CA VAL A 130 -8.43 -1.33 -8.81
C VAL A 130 -8.47 -1.28 -10.34
N ASP A 131 -9.03 -0.18 -10.83
CA ASP A 131 -8.98 0.21 -12.24
C ASP A 131 -7.78 1.15 -12.44
N VAL A 132 -6.77 0.68 -13.16
CA VAL A 132 -5.54 1.43 -13.40
C VAL A 132 -5.81 2.77 -14.09
N ASN A 133 -6.85 2.86 -14.90
CA ASN A 133 -7.22 4.09 -15.61
C ASN A 133 -7.79 5.16 -14.69
N LYS A 134 -8.27 4.77 -13.50
CA LYS A 134 -8.78 5.69 -12.47
C LYS A 134 -7.73 6.09 -11.44
N LEU A 135 -6.53 5.53 -11.51
CA LEU A 135 -5.40 5.98 -10.70
C LEU A 135 -4.89 7.33 -11.21
N HIS A 136 -4.60 8.24 -10.29
CA HIS A 136 -4.13 9.60 -10.57
C HIS A 136 -2.70 9.62 -11.12
N GLY A 137 -1.87 8.64 -10.75
CA GLY A 137 -0.52 8.50 -11.27
C GLY A 137 -0.49 8.31 -12.80
N LYS A 138 0.58 8.83 -13.43
CA LYS A 138 0.84 8.63 -14.87
C LYS A 138 1.04 7.16 -15.21
N SER A 139 1.74 6.44 -14.34
CA SER A 139 2.02 5.02 -14.51
C SER A 139 0.79 4.15 -14.21
N LYS A 140 0.78 2.94 -14.79
CA LYS A 140 -0.27 1.92 -14.65
C LYS A 140 0.28 0.56 -14.18
N ASN A 141 1.57 0.47 -13.89
CA ASN A 141 2.31 -0.76 -13.56
C ASN A 141 2.08 -1.27 -12.12
N THR A 142 0.85 -1.68 -11.77
CA THR A 142 0.53 -2.17 -10.42
C THR A 142 0.19 -3.67 -10.38
N PRO A 143 0.66 -4.44 -9.39
CA PRO A 143 0.29 -5.84 -9.22
C PRO A 143 -1.14 -6.01 -8.68
N PHE A 144 -1.79 -4.92 -8.28
CA PHE A 144 -3.15 -4.95 -7.73
C PHE A 144 -4.24 -4.70 -8.78
N LYS A 145 -3.87 -4.57 -10.08
CA LYS A 145 -4.83 -4.35 -11.18
C LYS A 145 -5.97 -5.39 -11.13
N GLY A 146 -7.20 -4.93 -11.22
CA GLY A 146 -8.39 -5.79 -11.21
C GLY A 146 -8.70 -6.48 -9.87
N LYS A 147 -7.88 -6.32 -8.82
CA LYS A 147 -8.20 -6.85 -7.48
C LYS A 147 -9.24 -5.95 -6.81
N THR A 148 -10.17 -6.56 -6.09
CA THR A 148 -11.15 -5.84 -5.26
C THR A 148 -10.59 -5.64 -3.86
N LEU A 149 -10.49 -4.38 -3.44
CA LEU A 149 -9.98 -3.97 -2.13
C LEU A 149 -11.09 -3.29 -1.32
N THR A 150 -10.95 -3.32 0.00
CA THR A 150 -11.83 -2.66 0.97
C THR A 150 -11.07 -1.52 1.66
N GLY A 151 -11.75 -0.44 2.04
CA GLY A 151 -11.15 0.72 2.69
C GLY A 151 -10.71 1.77 1.66
N LYS A 152 -11.65 2.59 1.19
CA LYS A 152 -11.37 3.61 0.18
C LYS A 152 -11.10 4.96 0.82
N VAL A 153 -9.98 5.58 0.49
CA VAL A 153 -9.70 6.97 0.90
C VAL A 153 -10.68 7.89 0.19
N LYS A 154 -11.42 8.68 0.95
CA LYS A 154 -12.44 9.62 0.47
C LYS A 154 -11.95 11.06 0.41
N MET A 155 -11.04 11.44 1.29
CA MET A 155 -10.48 12.79 1.34
C MET A 155 -9.09 12.77 1.96
N THR A 156 -8.23 13.70 1.54
CA THR A 156 -6.95 13.96 2.19
C THR A 156 -6.79 15.46 2.42
N LEU A 157 -6.42 15.82 3.64
CA LEU A 157 -6.07 17.16 4.08
C LEU A 157 -4.56 17.22 4.32
N LEU A 158 -3.95 18.32 3.89
CA LEU A 158 -2.57 18.69 4.19
C LEU A 158 -2.59 20.10 4.76
N ASP A 159 -2.12 20.26 5.99
CA ASP A 159 -2.16 21.52 6.75
C ASP A 159 -3.56 22.17 6.72
N GLY A 160 -4.59 21.34 6.92
CA GLY A 160 -6.00 21.76 6.96
C GLY A 160 -6.63 22.07 5.60
N LYS A 161 -5.89 21.95 4.50
CA LYS A 161 -6.41 22.16 3.14
C LYS A 161 -6.73 20.84 2.48
N ILE A 162 -7.92 20.72 1.87
CA ILE A 162 -8.29 19.56 1.08
C ILE A 162 -7.41 19.52 -0.18
N VAL A 163 -6.57 18.49 -0.28
CA VAL A 163 -5.68 18.25 -1.43
C VAL A 163 -6.16 17.10 -2.31
N PHE A 164 -7.07 16.28 -1.80
CA PHE A 164 -7.72 15.19 -2.53
C PHE A 164 -9.14 14.99 -2.02
N GLU A 165 -10.08 14.74 -2.94
CA GLU A 165 -11.46 14.39 -2.64
C GLU A 165 -11.99 13.40 -3.70
N ASP A 166 -12.44 12.23 -3.24
CA ASP A 166 -13.07 11.20 -4.08
C ASP A 166 -14.57 11.51 -4.19
N LYS A 167 -14.98 12.05 -5.33
CA LYS A 167 -16.38 12.38 -5.63
C LYS A 167 -17.26 11.14 -5.79
#